data_AF-A0A848ZDU3-F1
#
_entry.id   AF-A0A848ZDU3-F1
#
_cell.length_a   1.000
_cell.length_b   1.000
_cell.length_c   1.000
_cell.angle_alpha   90.00
_cell.angle_beta   90.00
_cell.angle_gamma   90.00
#
_symmetry.space_group_name_H-M   'P 1'
#
loop_
_entity.id
_entity.type
_entity.pdbx_description
1 polymer ?
#
loop_
_entity_poly.entity_id
_entity_poly.type
_entity_poly.pdbx_seq_one_letter_code
_entity_poly.pdbx_strand_id
1 'polypeptide(L)'
;VLRMVIAQPFDVTERRNQFDVVATVKGGGLSGQAGAVRHGISRALLKFEPELHGSLKQHGYLTRDSRTVERKKYGRAKARRSFQFSKR
;
A
#
# COMPACT_ATOMS: atom_id res chain seq x y z
N VAL A 1 13.19 5.77 4.86
CA VAL A 1 12.45 4.50 4.60
C VAL A 1 11.30 4.68 3.61
N LEU A 2 10.32 5.57 3.86
CA LEU A 2 9.11 5.66 3.00
C LEU A 2 9.38 6.01 1.52
N ARG A 3 10.43 6.78 1.22
CA ARG A 3 10.87 7.05 -0.16
C ARG A 3 11.32 5.79 -0.90
N MET A 4 11.94 4.83 -0.20
CA MET A 4 12.39 3.57 -0.80
C MET A 4 11.20 2.73 -1.26
N VAL A 5 10.09 2.76 -0.51
CA VAL A 5 8.86 2.03 -0.86
C VAL A 5 8.27 2.54 -2.18
N ILE A 6 8.37 3.83 -2.44
CA ILE A 6 7.84 4.44 -3.68
C ILE A 6 8.72 4.06 -4.89
N ALA A 7 10.03 3.89 -4.69
CA ALA A 7 10.98 3.55 -5.76
C ALA A 7 10.95 2.06 -6.18
N GLN A 8 10.51 1.16 -5.29
CA GLN A 8 10.41 -0.29 -5.54
C GLN A 8 9.88 -0.72 -6.94
N PRO A 9 8.77 -0.18 -7.47
CA PRO A 9 8.29 -0.56 -8.80
C PRO A 9 9.25 -0.18 -9.93
N PHE A 10 10.02 0.91 -9.78
CA PHE A 10 11.05 1.29 -10.75
C PHE A 10 12.27 0.38 -10.69
N ASP A 11 12.61 -0.09 -9.49
CA ASP A 11 13.73 -1.01 -9.27
C ASP A 11 13.47 -2.36 -9.95
N VAL A 12 12.27 -2.90 -9.77
CA VAL A 12 11.86 -4.20 -10.35
C VAL A 12 11.69 -4.13 -11.86
N THR A 13 11.33 -2.97 -12.39
CA THR A 13 11.16 -2.77 -13.84
C THR A 13 12.43 -2.21 -14.49
N GLU A 14 13.53 -2.05 -13.75
CA GLU A 14 14.78 -1.46 -14.24
C GLU A 14 14.62 -0.08 -14.92
N ARG A 15 13.52 0.63 -14.62
CA ARG A 15 13.13 1.92 -15.21
C ARG A 15 13.50 3.10 -14.33
N ARG A 16 14.56 2.95 -13.53
CA ARG A 16 15.08 4.03 -12.69
C ARG A 16 15.48 5.23 -13.57
N ASN A 17 15.11 6.43 -13.13
CA ASN A 17 15.41 7.72 -13.77
C ASN A 17 14.80 7.96 -15.16
N GLN A 18 13.88 7.10 -15.63
CA GLN A 18 13.23 7.28 -16.93
C GLN A 18 11.92 8.07 -16.87
N PHE A 19 11.35 8.24 -15.67
CA PHE A 19 10.02 8.81 -15.48
C PHE A 19 10.02 9.83 -14.34
N ASP A 20 9.39 10.98 -14.59
CA ASP A 20 9.00 11.93 -13.56
C ASP A 20 7.58 11.62 -13.08
N VAL A 21 7.42 11.50 -11.76
CA VAL A 21 6.12 11.18 -11.14
C VAL A 21 5.59 12.36 -10.34
N VAL A 22 4.47 12.91 -10.80
CA VAL A 22 3.68 13.88 -10.03
C VAL A 22 2.44 13.17 -9.49
N ALA A 23 2.36 13.03 -8.17
CA ALA A 23 1.24 12.36 -7.50
C ALA A 23 0.56 13.27 -6.49
N THR A 24 -0.76 13.38 -6.55
CA THR A 24 -1.58 14.06 -5.55
C THR A 24 -2.23 13.03 -4.63
N VAL A 25 -1.94 13.10 -3.33
CA VAL A 25 -2.55 12.23 -2.31
C VAL A 25 -3.34 13.05 -1.30
N LYS A 26 -4.46 12.51 -0.83
CA LYS A 26 -5.33 13.14 0.18
C LYS A 26 -5.77 12.10 1.22
N GLY A 27 -5.76 12.49 2.50
CA GLY A 27 -6.16 11.65 3.62
C GLY A 27 -5.11 10.61 4.06
N GLY A 28 -5.46 9.82 5.08
CA GLY A 28 -4.59 8.76 5.63
C GLY A 28 -3.37 9.29 6.40
N GLY A 29 -2.39 8.40 6.61
CA GLY A 29 -1.08 8.73 7.21
C GLY A 29 0.08 8.51 6.24
N LEU A 30 1.29 8.92 6.63
CA LEU A 30 2.48 8.92 5.76
C LEU A 30 2.79 7.55 5.12
N SER A 31 2.69 6.46 5.90
CA SER A 31 2.95 5.11 5.41
C SER A 31 1.86 4.61 4.45
N GLY A 32 0.59 4.91 4.74
CA GLY A 32 -0.53 4.57 3.87
C GLY A 32 -0.48 5.33 2.54
N GLN A 33 -0.10 6.62 2.59
CA GLN A 33 0.10 7.42 1.39
C GLN A 33 1.24 6.87 0.51
N ALA A 34 2.39 6.52 1.11
CA ALA A 34 3.49 5.90 0.36
C ALA A 34 3.06 4.59 -0.34
N GLY A 35 2.29 3.75 0.34
CA GLY A 35 1.72 2.53 -0.24
C GLY A 35 0.73 2.81 -1.38
N ALA A 36 -0.10 3.85 -1.24
CA ALA A 36 -1.05 4.27 -2.27
C ALA A 36 -0.34 4.80 -3.52
N VAL A 37 0.69 5.63 -3.36
CA VAL A 37 1.51 6.14 -4.47
C VAL A 37 2.22 5.00 -5.19
N ARG A 38 2.83 4.07 -4.45
CA ARG A 38 3.47 2.87 -5.03
C ARG A 38 2.49 2.07 -5.91
N HIS A 39 1.28 1.85 -5.41
CA HIS A 39 0.25 1.13 -6.16
C HIS A 39 -0.19 1.91 -7.42
N GLY A 40 -0.33 3.23 -7.32
CA GLY A 40 -0.62 4.11 -8.45
C GLY A 40 0.45 4.06 -9.55
N ILE A 41 1.72 4.17 -9.16
CA ILE A 41 2.88 4.07 -10.08
C ILE A 41 2.88 2.72 -10.79
N SER A 42 2.65 1.64 -10.05
CA SER A 42 2.65 0.28 -10.62
C SER A 42 1.54 0.11 -11.68
N ARG A 43 0.36 0.71 -11.46
CA ARG A 43 -0.71 0.74 -12.46
C ARG A 43 -0.39 1.64 -13.65
N ALA A 44 0.32 2.75 -13.43
CA ALA A 44 0.74 3.65 -14.51
C ALA A 44 1.77 2.98 -15.42
N LEU A 45 2.79 2.33 -14.84
CA LEU A 45 3.79 1.56 -15.59
C LEU A 45 3.14 0.45 -16.43
N LEU A 46 2.16 -0.24 -15.87
CA LEU A 46 1.43 -1.30 -16.59
C LEU A 46 0.65 -0.79 -17.81
N LYS A 47 0.10 0.42 -17.72
CA LYS A 47 -0.61 1.05 -18.85
C LYS A 47 0.34 1.51 -19.94
N PHE A 48 1.54 1.94 -19.56
CA PHE A 48 2.58 2.33 -20.51
C PHE A 48 3.15 1.09 -21.22
N GLU A 49 3.46 0.05 -20.45
CA GLU A 49 4.08 -1.17 -20.94
C GLU A 49 3.43 -2.44 -20.35
N PRO A 50 2.53 -3.09 -21.13
CA PRO A 50 1.81 -4.28 -20.68
C PRO A 50 2.70 -5.48 -20.36
N GLU A 51 3.88 -5.55 -20.96
CA GLU A 51 4.86 -6.63 -20.77
C GLU A 51 5.36 -6.74 -19.32
N LEU A 52 5.34 -5.63 -18.59
CA LEU A 52 5.78 -5.56 -17.18
C LEU A 52 4.78 -6.16 -16.19
N HIS A 53 3.59 -6.58 -16.65
CA HIS A 53 2.58 -7.19 -15.80
C HIS A 53 3.13 -8.43 -15.06
N GLY A 54 3.96 -9.25 -15.71
CA GLY A 54 4.55 -10.45 -15.10
C GLY A 54 5.37 -10.12 -13.85
N SER A 55 6.38 -9.26 -14.01
CA SER A 55 7.27 -8.85 -12.91
C SER A 55 6.51 -8.10 -11.82
N LEU A 56 5.64 -7.13 -12.18
CA LEU A 56 4.88 -6.35 -11.19
C LEU A 56 3.88 -7.20 -10.39
N LYS A 57 3.31 -8.24 -11.00
CA LYS A 57 2.40 -9.18 -10.33
C LYS A 57 3.15 -10.11 -9.38
N GLN A 58 4.31 -10.64 -9.80
CA GLN A 58 5.15 -11.50 -8.96
C GLN A 58 5.61 -10.78 -7.68
N HIS A 59 5.97 -9.50 -7.78
CA HIS A 59 6.35 -8.69 -6.62
C HIS A 59 5.17 -8.11 -5.82
N GLY A 60 3.92 -8.40 -6.23
CA GLY A 60 2.71 -8.04 -5.48
C GLY A 60 2.33 -6.56 -5.53
N TYR A 61 2.86 -5.76 -6.46
CA TYR A 61 2.58 -4.32 -6.52
C TYR A 61 1.22 -3.98 -7.15
N LEU A 62 0.66 -4.91 -7.93
CA LEU A 62 -0.67 -4.78 -8.55
C LEU A 62 -1.83 -5.12 -7.62
N THR A 63 -1.56 -5.72 -6.45
CA THR A 63 -2.60 -6.06 -5.48
C THR A 63 -2.89 -4.86 -4.58
N ARG A 64 -4.16 -4.48 -4.47
CA ARG A 64 -4.60 -3.45 -3.52
C ARG A 64 -4.58 -4.04 -2.11
N ASP A 65 -3.88 -3.38 -1.18
CA ASP A 65 -3.97 -3.74 0.24
C ASP A 65 -5.36 -3.38 0.77
N SER A 66 -6.11 -4.40 1.20
CA SER A 66 -7.50 -4.27 1.68
C SER A 66 -7.59 -4.02 3.19
N ARG A 67 -6.47 -4.06 3.91
CA ARG A 67 -6.43 -3.86 5.36
C ARG A 67 -7.08 -2.53 5.74
N THR A 68 -8.04 -2.61 6.64
CA THR A 68 -8.77 -1.46 7.17
C THR A 68 -8.84 -1.57 8.69
N VAL A 69 -8.85 -0.43 9.39
CA VAL A 69 -9.00 -0.41 10.84
C VAL A 69 -10.38 -0.95 11.21
N GLU A 70 -10.41 -2.04 11.98
CA GLU A 70 -11.66 -2.59 12.49
C GLU A 70 -12.35 -1.59 13.43
N ARG A 71 -13.68 -1.48 13.31
CA ARG A 71 -14.48 -0.65 14.22
C ARG A 71 -14.41 -1.16 15.67
N LYS A 72 -14.67 -0.27 16.62
CA LYS A 72 -14.90 -0.65 18.02
C LYS A 72 -16.18 -1.51 18.12
N LYS A 73 -16.09 -2.63 18.84
CA LYS A 73 -17.24 -3.49 19.16
C LYS A 73 -17.75 -3.15 20.55
N TYR A 74 -19.07 -3.27 20.77
CA TYR A 74 -19.67 -3.05 22.09
C TYR A 74 -19.13 -4.09 23.09
N GLY A 75 -19.07 -3.71 24.37
CA GLY A 75 -18.47 -4.55 25.42
C GLY A 75 -16.96 -4.77 25.31
N ARG A 76 -16.26 -4.08 24.42
CA ARG A 76 -14.79 -4.16 24.26
C ARG A 76 -14.13 -2.78 24.35
N ALA A 77 -12.91 -2.75 24.87
CA ALA A 77 -12.12 -1.53 25.01
C ALA A 77 -11.65 -0.99 23.64
N LYS A 78 -11.36 -1.87 22.68
CA LYS A 78 -11.04 -1.55 21.28
C LYS A 78 -11.73 -2.55 20.33
N ALA A 79 -11.31 -2.65 19.07
CA ALA A 79 -11.86 -3.59 18.09
C ALA A 79 -11.89 -5.05 18.61
N ARG A 80 -10.79 -5.51 19.21
CA ARG A 80 -10.66 -6.88 19.75
C ARG A 80 -10.36 -6.96 21.25
N ARG A 81 -9.70 -5.95 21.83
CA ARG A 81 -9.29 -5.92 23.25
C ARG A 81 -10.52 -5.96 24.17
N SER A 82 -10.68 -7.07 24.90
CA SER A 82 -11.68 -7.20 25.97
C SER A 82 -11.20 -6.54 27.26
N PHE A 83 -12.13 -6.27 28.16
CA PHE A 83 -11.81 -5.97 29.55
C PHE A 83 -11.37 -7.26 30.27
N GLN A 84 -10.71 -7.11 31.42
CA GLN A 84 -10.35 -8.26 32.25
C GLN A 84 -11.63 -8.94 32.73
N PHE A 85 -11.73 -10.25 32.52
CA PHE A 85 -12.87 -11.05 32.97
C PHE A 85 -12.54 -11.68 34.34
N SER A 86 -13.43 -11.54 35.31
CA SER A 86 -13.41 -12.31 36.56
C SER A 86 -14.58 -13.29 36.55
N LYS A 87 -14.30 -14.56 36.85
CA LYS A 87 -15.28 -15.66 36.82
C LYS A 87 -15.93 -15.93 38.19
N ARG A 88 -15.41 -15.31 39.25
CA ARG A 88 -15.81 -15.53 40.65
C ARG A 88 -17.03 -14.70 40.98
#